data_AF-A0A175Q596-F1
#
_entry.id   AF-A0A175Q596-F1
#
_cell.length_a   1.000
_cell.length_b   1.000
_cell.length_c   1.000
_cell.angle_alpha   90.00
_cell.angle_beta   90.00
_cell.angle_gamma   90.00
#
_symmetry.space_group_name_H-M   'P 1'
#
loop_
_entity.id
_entity.type
_entity.pdbx_description
1 polymer ?
#
loop_
_entity_poly.entity_id
_entity_poly.type
_entity_poly.pdbx_seq_one_letter_code
_entity_poly.pdbx_strand_id
1 'polypeptide(L)'
;WMKGNTTGTYSIRAGLPADWVVADKTGSGDYGTTNDIAVIWPPHHAPLVLVTYYTQTDKHAASRKDVLARAAKIIASGYEN
;
A
#
# COMPACT_ATOMS: atom_id res chain seq x y z
N TRP A 1 7.54 -13.11 -7.80
CA TRP A 1 7.60 -13.02 -6.33
C TRP A 1 6.63 -11.95 -5.79
N MET A 2 6.78 -10.66 -6.13
CA MET A 2 5.92 -9.56 -5.60
C MET A 2 4.41 -9.67 -5.92
N LYS A 3 4.00 -10.14 -7.11
CA LYS A 3 2.56 -10.32 -7.44
C LYS A 3 1.84 -11.30 -6.49
N GLY A 4 2.58 -12.30 -5.97
CA GLY A 4 2.07 -13.31 -5.05
C GLY A 4 2.41 -13.03 -3.58
N ASN A 5 2.74 -11.77 -3.23
CA ASN A 5 2.99 -11.41 -1.83
C ASN A 5 1.72 -11.60 -0.99
N THR A 6 1.85 -12.19 0.19
CA THR A 6 0.72 -12.50 1.09
C THR A 6 0.59 -11.53 2.26
N THR A 7 1.58 -10.66 2.48
CA THR A 7 1.62 -9.77 3.66
C THR A 7 1.00 -8.38 3.44
N GLY A 8 0.70 -8.04 2.18
CA GLY A 8 0.22 -6.73 1.73
C GLY A 8 -1.29 -6.52 1.75
N THR A 9 -2.08 -7.55 2.11
CA THR A 9 -3.54 -7.54 2.05
C THR A 9 -4.17 -6.32 2.74
N TYR A 10 -3.59 -5.86 3.84
CA TYR A 10 -4.11 -4.72 4.64
C TYR A 10 -3.38 -3.39 4.41
N SER A 11 -2.40 -3.35 3.49
CA SER A 11 -1.57 -2.18 3.18
C SER A 11 -2.04 -1.51 1.88
N ILE A 12 -1.20 -1.35 0.85
CA ILE A 12 -1.59 -0.70 -0.41
C ILE A 12 -2.79 -1.40 -1.05
N ARG A 13 -2.80 -2.74 -1.09
CA ARG A 13 -3.89 -3.53 -1.72
C ARG A 13 -5.28 -3.21 -1.14
N ALA A 14 -5.38 -2.94 0.16
CA ALA A 14 -6.66 -2.63 0.81
C ALA A 14 -7.26 -1.29 0.34
N GLY A 15 -6.45 -0.41 -0.24
CA GLY A 15 -6.90 0.88 -0.76
C GLY A 15 -7.24 0.89 -2.25
N LEU A 16 -6.97 -0.21 -2.98
CA LEU A 16 -7.12 -0.27 -4.42
C LEU A 16 -8.37 -1.07 -4.82
N PRO A 17 -8.97 -0.79 -5.99
CA PRO A 17 -10.00 -1.65 -6.56
C PRO A 17 -9.53 -3.10 -6.72
N ALA A 18 -10.43 -4.06 -6.48
CA ALA A 18 -10.08 -5.48 -6.39
C ALA A 18 -9.64 -6.10 -7.74
N ASP A 19 -10.02 -5.48 -8.85
CA ASP A 19 -9.67 -5.89 -10.21
C ASP A 19 -8.28 -5.39 -10.65
N TRP A 20 -7.65 -4.49 -9.89
CA TRP A 20 -6.32 -4.00 -10.20
C TRP A 20 -5.26 -5.06 -9.90
N VAL A 21 -4.33 -5.24 -10.84
CA VAL A 21 -3.15 -6.09 -10.60
C VAL A 21 -2.15 -5.31 -9.76
N VAL A 22 -1.63 -5.95 -8.72
CA VAL A 22 -0.67 -5.35 -7.79
C VAL A 22 0.49 -6.31 -7.54
N ALA A 23 1.70 -5.78 -7.56
CA ALA A 23 2.92 -6.46 -7.13
C ALA A 23 3.57 -5.64 -6.03
N ASP A 24 3.54 -6.13 -4.79
CA ASP A 24 3.95 -5.35 -3.62
C ASP A 24 4.97 -6.05 -2.73
N LYS A 25 5.56 -5.29 -1.81
CA LYS A 25 6.37 -5.80 -0.72
C LYS A 25 6.23 -4.91 0.52
N THR A 26 5.74 -5.51 1.60
CA THR A 26 5.63 -4.83 2.89
C THR A 26 6.89 -4.89 3.74
N GLY A 27 7.02 -3.94 4.65
CA GLY A 27 7.94 -3.98 5.79
C GLY A 27 7.31 -3.41 7.07
N SER A 28 7.94 -3.71 8.20
CA SER A 28 7.49 -3.29 9.53
C SER A 28 8.71 -3.07 10.42
N GLY A 29 8.59 -2.23 11.45
CA GLY A 29 9.65 -1.93 12.39
C GLY A 29 9.14 -1.28 13.67
N ASP A 30 10.07 -0.79 14.50
CA ASP A 30 9.78 -0.11 15.77
C ASP A 30 8.97 1.17 15.58
N TYR A 31 8.42 1.72 16.67
CA TYR A 31 7.64 2.97 16.67
C TYR A 31 6.38 2.89 15.77
N GLY A 32 5.74 1.72 15.72
CA GLY A 32 4.58 1.48 14.85
C GLY A 32 4.90 1.58 13.35
N THR A 33 6.18 1.52 12.96
CA THR A 33 6.60 1.74 11.58
C THR A 33 6.02 0.67 10.65
N THR A 34 5.34 1.13 9.60
CA THR A 34 4.81 0.28 8.54
C THR A 34 5.10 0.90 7.18
N ASN A 35 5.53 0.07 6.23
CA ASN A 35 5.76 0.49 4.86
C ASN A 35 5.30 -0.57 3.85
N ASP A 36 5.06 -0.11 2.63
CA ASP A 36 4.70 -0.95 1.49
C ASP A 36 5.10 -0.23 0.20
N ILE A 37 5.68 -0.98 -0.74
CA ILE A 37 6.02 -0.53 -2.09
C ILE A 37 5.31 -1.42 -3.10
N ALA A 38 4.67 -0.81 -4.10
CA ALA A 38 3.91 -1.55 -5.11
C ALA A 38 4.15 -1.01 -6.52
N VAL A 39 4.21 -1.94 -7.48
CA VAL A 39 3.86 -1.67 -8.88
C VAL A 39 2.38 -2.01 -9.05
N ILE A 40 1.62 -1.09 -9.62
CA ILE A 40 0.17 -1.16 -9.73
C ILE A 40 -0.21 -0.96 -11.21
N TRP A 41 -1.15 -1.78 -11.69
CA TRP A 41 -1.66 -1.71 -13.05
C TRP A 41 -3.16 -1.38 -13.02
N PRO A 42 -3.54 -0.09 -13.07
CA PRO A 42 -4.92 0.31 -13.28
C PRO A 42 -5.41 -0.08 -14.68
N PRO A 43 -6.68 -0.49 -14.86
CA PRO A 43 -7.26 -0.70 -16.18
C PRO A 43 -7.14 0.57 -17.04
N HIS A 44 -6.85 0.42 -18.34
CA HIS A 44 -6.79 1.52 -19.32
C HIS A 44 -5.75 2.63 -19.05
N HIS A 45 -4.88 2.47 -18.06
CA HIS A 45 -3.82 3.42 -17.76
C HIS A 45 -2.44 2.76 -17.77
N ALA A 46 -1.39 3.58 -17.89
CA ALA A 46 -0.03 3.11 -17.70
C ALA A 46 0.19 2.64 -16.24
N PRO A 47 1.07 1.66 -15.99
CA PRO A 47 1.39 1.23 -14.64
C PRO A 47 2.03 2.37 -13.83
N LEU A 48 1.80 2.36 -12.52
CA LEU A 48 2.44 3.30 -11.60
C LEU A 48 3.21 2.58 -10.49
N VAL A 49 4.13 3.30 -9.86
CA VAL A 49 4.82 2.87 -8.64
C VAL A 49 4.35 3.73 -7.48
N LEU A 50 3.90 3.10 -6.40
CA LEU A 50 3.53 3.75 -5.15
C LEU A 50 4.43 3.25 -4.02
N VAL A 51 5.01 4.18 -3.26
CA VAL A 51 5.86 3.90 -2.11
C VAL A 51 5.26 4.60 -0.90
N THR A 52 4.99 3.85 0.17
CA THR A 52 4.38 4.39 1.39
C THR A 52 5.21 4.01 2.61
N TYR A 53 5.52 5.00 3.45
CA TYR A 53 6.20 4.84 4.73
C TYR A 53 5.45 5.63 5.78
N TYR A 54 5.23 5.01 6.94
CA TYR A 54 4.60 5.63 8.09
C TYR A 54 5.36 5.23 9.34
N THR A 55 5.58 6.20 10.24
CA THR A 55 6.23 6.01 11.54
C THR A 55 5.60 6.96 12.56
N GLN A 56 5.74 6.64 13.85
CA GLN A 56 5.21 7.42 14.95
C GLN A 56 6.32 7.81 15.93
N THR A 57 6.04 8.72 16.85
CA THR A 57 7.02 9.16 17.85
C THR A 57 7.05 8.27 19.10
N ASP A 58 5.94 7.60 19.43
CA ASP A 58 5.86 6.67 20.55
C ASP A 58 6.49 5.31 20.16
N LYS A 59 7.45 4.86 20.97
CA LYS A 59 8.14 3.57 20.82
C LYS A 59 7.18 2.38 20.84
N HIS A 60 6.09 2.48 21.62
CA HIS A 60 5.10 1.42 21.78
C HIS A 60 3.87 1.59 20.87
N ALA A 61 3.92 2.53 19.93
CA ALA A 61 2.83 2.73 18.98
C ALA A 61 2.49 1.44 18.21
N ALA A 62 1.20 1.16 18.08
CA ALA A 62 0.71 0.09 17.23
C ALA A 62 0.91 0.43 15.75
N SER A 63 1.18 -0.59 14.93
CA SER A 63 1.28 -0.46 13.48
C SER A 63 -0.02 0.04 12.83
N ARG A 64 0.07 0.92 11.83
CA ARG A 64 -1.09 1.51 11.15
C ARG A 64 -1.12 1.26 9.64
N LYS A 65 -1.28 -0.01 9.23
CA LYS A 65 -1.42 -0.39 7.81
C LYS A 65 -2.59 0.32 7.10
N ASP A 66 -3.63 0.68 7.86
CA ASP A 66 -4.78 1.44 7.38
C ASP A 66 -4.43 2.87 6.91
N VAL A 67 -3.30 3.43 7.35
CA VAL A 67 -2.79 4.71 6.82
C VAL A 67 -2.28 4.51 5.39
N LEU A 68 -1.57 3.41 5.12
CA LEU A 68 -1.05 3.05 3.80
C LEU A 68 -2.20 2.76 2.83
N ALA A 69 -3.22 2.02 3.29
CA ALA A 69 -4.44 1.76 2.52
C ALA A 69 -5.17 3.05 2.16
N ARG A 70 -5.31 4.00 3.10
CA ARG A 70 -5.95 5.29 2.83
C ARG A 70 -5.17 6.14 1.84
N ALA A 71 -3.84 6.15 1.92
CA ALA A 71 -2.99 6.81 0.93
C ALA A 71 -3.19 6.19 -0.47
N ALA A 72 -3.21 4.86 -0.57
CA ALA A 72 -3.45 4.16 -1.83
C ALA A 72 -4.84 4.49 -2.43
N LYS A 73 -5.88 4.60 -1.58
CA LYS A 73 -7.23 4.99 -2.02
C LYS A 73 -7.27 6.40 -2.63
N ILE A 74 -6.57 7.36 -2.02
CA ILE A 74 -6.48 8.72 -2.55
C ILE A 74 -5.84 8.69 -3.95
N ILE A 75 -4.77 7.91 -4.13
CA ILE A 75 -4.15 7.74 -5.45
C ILE A 75 -5.12 7.08 -6.44
N ALA A 76 -5.81 6.00 -6.04
CA ALA A 76 -6.74 5.28 -6.91
C ALA A 76 -7.86 6.17 -7.45
N SER A 77 -8.40 7.09 -6.64
CA SER A 77 -9.44 8.02 -7.10
C SER A 77 -9.03 8.93 -8.26
N GLY A 78 -7.72 9.10 -8.52
CA GLY A 78 -7.22 9.83 -9.71
C GLY A 78 -7.27 9.02 -11.01
N TYR A 79 -7.61 7.73 -10.93
CA TYR A 79 -7.69 6.80 -12.06
C TYR A 79 -9.12 6.27 -12.28
N GLU A 80 -10.07 6.66 -11.43
CA GLU A 80 -11.49 6.39 -11.61
C GLU A 80 -12.05 7.46 -12.56
N ASN A 81 -12.20 7.10 -13.84
CA ASN A 81 -12.96 7.86 -14.85
C ASN A 81 -14.13 7.03 -15.36
#